data_AF-A0A7C9D678-F1
#
_entry.id   AF-A0A7C9D678-F1
#
_cell.length_a   1.000
_cell.length_b   1.000
_cell.length_c   1.000
_cell.angle_alpha   90.00
_cell.angle_beta   90.00
_cell.angle_gamma   90.00
#
_symmetry.space_group_name_H-M   'P 1'
#
loop_
_entity.id
_entity.type
_entity.pdbx_description
1 polymer ?
#
loop_
_entity_poly.entity_id
_entity_poly.type
_entity_poly.pdbx_seq_one_letter_code
_entity_poly.pdbx_strand_id
1 'polypeptide(L)'
;MLSSHYIQKGLLFAKPTDDPAYSTDKHLESLKESLSLTLVHFYPLAGRLVTLTNDQQGESLVFVDCKKGPGVRFIHATLDVAMSDILSPIDVPLVVRSFFDHDRAVNYDGHFRPLLSVQVTELLDGVFIGCSMNHVLGDGTSYWHFWSVWSDIHKANGKHVSVAPPPVHQRWFPDGYGPVALLPFTRPDQFVTR
;
A
#
# COMPACT_ATOMS: atom_id res chain seq x y z
N MET A 1 -10.03 2.22 -13.86
CA MET A 1 -9.04 2.05 -12.75
C MET A 1 -8.54 0.61 -12.58
N LEU A 2 -9.30 -0.45 -12.89
CA LEU A 2 -8.83 -1.83 -12.63
C LEU A 2 -7.57 -2.23 -13.43
N SER A 3 -7.34 -1.63 -14.60
CA SER A 3 -6.10 -1.78 -15.38
C SER A 3 -4.95 -0.85 -14.96
N SER A 4 -5.20 0.11 -14.07
CA SER A 4 -4.16 1.05 -13.63
C SER A 4 -3.19 0.33 -12.69
N HIS A 5 -1.92 0.74 -12.70
CA HIS A 5 -0.93 0.19 -11.77
C HIS A 5 -1.18 0.62 -10.33
N TYR A 6 -0.60 -0.14 -9.40
CA TYR A 6 -0.50 0.25 -8.00
C TYR A 6 0.26 1.58 -7.87
N ILE A 7 -0.12 2.41 -6.90
CA ILE A 7 0.67 3.57 -6.48
C ILE A 7 1.92 3.04 -5.79
N GLN A 8 3.10 3.40 -6.29
CA GLN A 8 4.38 3.08 -5.67
C GLN A 8 5.14 4.36 -5.34
N LYS A 9 5.37 4.58 -4.03
CA LYS A 9 6.21 5.66 -3.50
C LYS A 9 6.95 5.13 -2.29
N GLY A 10 8.17 5.63 -2.09
CA GLY A 10 8.97 5.25 -0.94
C GLY A 10 9.75 6.43 -0.38
N LEU A 11 10.23 6.24 0.83
CA LEU A 11 10.97 7.22 1.60
C LEU A 11 12.34 6.65 1.94
N LEU A 12 13.38 7.43 1.71
CA LEU A 12 14.77 7.08 2.00
C LEU A 12 15.24 7.81 3.26
N PHE A 13 15.79 7.06 4.21
CA PHE A 13 16.26 7.56 5.50
C PHE A 13 17.70 7.16 5.73
N ALA A 14 18.48 8.04 6.37
CA ALA A 14 19.80 7.68 6.87
C ALA A 14 19.67 6.71 8.05
N LYS A 15 20.54 5.71 8.11
CA LYS A 15 20.63 4.82 9.27
C LYS A 15 21.28 5.58 10.42
N PRO A 16 20.75 5.51 11.65
CA PRO A 16 21.39 6.15 12.79
C PRO A 16 22.66 5.37 13.18
N THR A 17 23.81 5.77 12.61
CA THR A 17 25.12 5.13 12.83
C THR A 17 25.72 5.42 14.20
N ASP A 18 25.29 6.52 14.84
CA ASP A 18 25.86 7.00 16.11
C ASP A 18 25.05 6.56 17.33
N ASP A 19 23.95 5.83 17.14
CA ASP A 19 23.13 5.30 18.22
C ASP A 19 23.46 3.81 18.48
N PRO A 20 24.25 3.49 19.52
CA PRO A 20 24.59 2.10 19.85
C PRO A 20 23.37 1.28 20.30
N ALA A 21 22.23 1.92 20.60
CA ALA A 21 20.99 1.24 20.92
C ALA A 21 20.15 0.89 19.68
N TYR A 22 20.50 1.41 18.50
CA TYR A 22 19.77 1.10 17.27
C TYR A 22 19.94 -0.38 16.90
N SER A 23 18.82 -1.02 16.62
CA SER A 23 18.75 -2.39 16.14
C SER A 23 17.75 -2.44 15.00
N THR A 24 18.20 -2.91 13.83
CA THR A 24 17.34 -3.07 12.66
C THR A 24 16.13 -3.95 13.00
N ASP A 25 16.33 -5.07 13.71
CA ASP A 25 15.24 -5.95 14.12
C ASP A 25 14.19 -5.27 15.01
N LYS A 26 14.63 -4.51 16.03
CA LYS A 26 13.69 -3.74 16.87
C LYS A 26 12.95 -2.67 16.08
N HIS A 27 13.63 -2.02 15.13
CA HIS A 27 12.99 -1.04 14.27
C HIS A 27 11.95 -1.70 13.34
N LEU A 28 12.26 -2.86 12.77
CA LEU A 28 11.32 -3.63 11.94
C LEU A 28 10.09 -4.08 12.73
N GLU A 29 10.26 -4.57 13.96
CA GLU A 29 9.13 -4.95 14.80
C GLU A 29 8.27 -3.74 15.17
N SER A 30 8.87 -2.62 15.57
CA SER A 30 8.11 -1.39 15.86
C SER A 30 7.39 -0.81 14.63
N LEU A 31 7.93 -0.99 13.42
CA LEU A 31 7.24 -0.65 12.16
C LEU A 31 6.05 -1.58 11.89
N LYS A 32 6.19 -2.88 12.12
CA LYS A 32 5.09 -3.85 11.97
C LYS A 32 3.96 -3.59 12.97
N GLU A 33 4.31 -3.33 14.23
CA GLU A 33 3.35 -3.00 15.29
C GLU A 33 2.58 -1.72 14.96
N SER A 34 3.28 -0.64 14.60
CA SER A 34 2.62 0.62 14.24
C SER A 34 1.78 0.49 12.97
N LEU A 35 2.21 -0.31 12.00
CA LEU A 35 1.43 -0.59 10.79
C LEU A 35 0.14 -1.35 11.14
N SER A 36 0.21 -2.35 12.01
CA SER A 36 -0.96 -3.10 12.49
C SER A 36 -2.00 -2.17 13.14
N LEU A 37 -1.57 -1.27 14.02
CA LEU A 37 -2.42 -0.26 14.64
C LEU A 37 -3.02 0.71 13.61
N THR A 38 -2.22 1.14 12.64
CA THR A 38 -2.68 2.02 11.55
C THR A 38 -3.79 1.37 10.73
N LEU A 39 -3.67 0.06 10.46
CA LEU A 39 -4.65 -0.68 9.67
C LEU A 39 -6.02 -0.82 10.35
N VAL A 40 -6.14 -0.51 11.65
CA VAL A 40 -7.47 -0.37 12.28
C VAL A 40 -8.24 0.79 11.67
N HIS A 41 -7.56 1.90 11.35
CA HIS A 41 -8.17 3.07 10.71
C HIS A 41 -8.29 2.92 9.20
N PHE A 42 -7.37 2.18 8.58
CA PHE A 42 -7.31 1.94 7.14
C PHE A 42 -7.63 0.48 6.76
N TYR A 43 -8.60 -0.12 7.46
CA TYR A 43 -8.94 -1.54 7.35
C TYR A 43 -9.18 -2.07 5.91
N PRO A 44 -9.69 -1.29 4.93
CA PRO A 44 -9.84 -1.80 3.57
C PRO A 44 -8.51 -2.20 2.92
N LEU A 45 -7.38 -1.61 3.32
CA LEU A 45 -6.05 -1.95 2.81
C LEU A 45 -5.63 -3.39 3.15
N ALA A 46 -6.21 -3.98 4.21
CA ALA A 46 -5.94 -5.35 4.61
C ALA A 46 -6.82 -6.39 3.89
N GLY A 47 -7.87 -5.95 3.19
CA GLY A 47 -8.81 -6.83 2.49
C GLY A 47 -8.30 -7.37 1.16
N ARG A 48 -9.22 -7.91 0.35
CA ARG A 48 -8.97 -8.35 -1.03
C ARG A 48 -10.08 -7.91 -1.96
N LEU A 49 -9.76 -7.72 -3.24
CA LEU A 49 -10.81 -7.53 -4.24
C LEU A 49 -11.58 -8.83 -4.44
N VAL A 50 -12.88 -8.69 -4.62
CA VAL A 50 -13.82 -9.76 -4.95
C VAL A 50 -14.71 -9.28 -6.09
N THR A 51 -14.97 -10.17 -7.04
CA THR A 51 -15.93 -9.94 -8.12
C THR A 51 -17.14 -10.85 -7.90
N LEU A 52 -18.34 -10.26 -7.92
CA LEU A 52 -19.59 -11.00 -8.06
C LEU A 52 -20.12 -10.78 -9.46
N THR A 53 -20.50 -11.85 -10.13
CA THR A 53 -20.98 -11.80 -11.52
C THR A 53 -22.44 -12.25 -11.58
N ASN A 54 -23.24 -11.53 -12.35
CA ASN A 54 -24.57 -11.95 -12.76
C ASN A 54 -24.57 -12.23 -14.26
N ASP A 55 -24.38 -13.49 -14.63
CA ASP A 55 -24.31 -13.90 -16.04
C ASP A 55 -25.62 -13.66 -16.81
N GLN A 56 -26.77 -13.64 -16.12
CA GLN A 56 -28.08 -13.40 -16.77
C GLN A 56 -28.24 -11.94 -17.21
N GLN A 57 -27.68 -11.01 -16.43
CA GLN A 57 -27.74 -9.57 -16.73
C GLN A 57 -26.50 -9.08 -17.48
N GLY A 58 -25.44 -9.90 -17.58
CA GLY A 58 -24.20 -9.52 -18.22
C GLY A 58 -23.37 -8.53 -17.39
N GLU A 59 -23.57 -8.52 -16.07
CA GLU A 59 -23.03 -7.50 -15.17
C GLU A 59 -22.13 -8.11 -14.08
N SER A 60 -21.19 -7.31 -13.57
CA SER A 60 -20.40 -7.67 -12.41
C SER A 60 -20.19 -6.52 -11.43
N LEU A 61 -19.98 -6.87 -10.17
CA LEU A 61 -19.66 -5.96 -9.08
C LEU A 61 -18.27 -6.30 -8.54
N VAL A 62 -17.37 -5.33 -8.54
CA VAL A 62 -16.05 -5.44 -7.89
C VAL A 62 -16.05 -4.62 -6.60
N PHE A 63 -15.75 -5.28 -5.48
CA PHE A 63 -15.67 -4.63 -4.17
C PHE A 63 -14.52 -5.21 -3.34
N VAL A 64 -14.29 -4.61 -2.17
CA VAL A 64 -13.24 -5.04 -1.23
C VAL A 64 -13.91 -5.86 -0.13
N ASP A 65 -13.57 -7.13 -0.05
CA ASP A 65 -13.90 -7.94 1.13
C ASP A 65 -12.81 -7.74 2.18
N CYS A 66 -13.15 -6.99 3.24
CA CYS A 66 -12.24 -6.66 4.34
C CYS A 66 -12.00 -7.84 5.29
N LYS A 67 -12.70 -8.97 5.13
CA LYS A 67 -12.50 -10.20 5.91
C LYS A 67 -11.66 -11.24 5.17
N LYS A 68 -11.39 -11.02 3.88
CA LYS A 68 -10.68 -11.96 3.01
C LYS A 68 -9.20 -11.62 2.92
N GLY A 69 -8.37 -12.67 2.92
CA GLY A 69 -6.93 -12.60 2.71
C GLY A 69 -6.14 -12.46 4.01
N PRO A 70 -4.81 -12.69 3.96
CA PRO A 70 -3.94 -12.68 5.14
C PRO A 70 -3.58 -11.27 5.65
N GLY A 71 -4.24 -10.21 5.15
CA GLY A 71 -3.88 -8.83 5.45
C GLY A 71 -2.88 -8.21 4.46
N VAL A 72 -2.10 -7.28 4.99
CA VAL A 72 -1.04 -6.52 4.30
C VAL A 72 0.24 -7.33 4.27
N ARG A 73 1.02 -7.19 3.19
CA ARG A 73 2.35 -7.82 3.11
C ARG A 73 3.42 -6.85 3.61
N PHE A 74 4.28 -7.35 4.50
CA PHE A 74 5.45 -6.63 5.00
C PHE A 74 6.71 -7.42 4.65
N ILE A 75 7.63 -6.81 3.90
CA ILE A 75 8.87 -7.44 3.42
C ILE A 75 10.05 -6.71 4.07
N HIS A 76 11.02 -7.47 4.54
CA HIS A 76 12.35 -6.97 4.85
C HIS A 76 13.32 -7.51 3.80
N ALA A 77 14.14 -6.63 3.23
CA ALA A 77 15.18 -6.96 2.28
C ALA A 77 16.46 -6.20 2.64
N THR A 78 17.61 -6.71 2.21
CA THR A 78 18.91 -6.06 2.35
C THR A 78 19.54 -5.90 0.98
N LEU A 79 20.31 -4.83 0.79
CA LEU A 79 21.07 -4.64 -0.45
C LEU A 79 22.36 -3.86 -0.16
N ASP A 80 23.47 -4.33 -0.74
CA ASP A 80 24.78 -3.68 -0.65
C ASP A 80 24.89 -2.48 -1.60
N VAL A 81 24.03 -1.48 -1.38
CA VAL A 81 23.97 -0.21 -2.11
C VAL A 81 24.00 0.91 -1.07
N ALA A 82 24.73 1.99 -1.34
CA ALA A 82 24.73 3.17 -0.49
C ALA A 82 23.66 4.18 -0.93
N MET A 83 23.26 5.08 -0.03
CA MET A 83 22.35 6.18 -0.35
C MET A 83 22.91 7.08 -1.45
N SER A 84 24.23 7.30 -1.46
CA SER A 84 24.91 8.08 -2.50
C SER A 84 24.75 7.47 -3.89
N ASP A 85 24.72 6.14 -4.03
CA ASP A 85 24.50 5.47 -5.32
C ASP A 85 23.09 5.74 -5.88
N ILE A 86 22.13 6.04 -5.00
CA ILE A 86 20.74 6.39 -5.37
C ILE A 86 20.60 7.89 -5.66
N LEU A 87 21.26 8.74 -4.87
CA LEU A 87 21.06 10.19 -4.88
C LEU A 87 22.02 10.96 -5.79
N SER A 88 23.19 10.41 -6.11
CA SER A 88 24.19 11.09 -6.95
C SER A 88 23.86 11.10 -8.45
N PRO A 89 23.27 10.04 -9.04
CA PRO A 89 22.87 10.07 -10.44
C PRO A 89 21.79 11.11 -10.75
N ILE A 90 21.76 11.59 -12.00
CA ILE A 90 20.74 12.53 -12.47
C ILE A 90 19.37 11.84 -12.55
N ASP A 91 19.35 10.62 -13.09
CA ASP A 91 18.15 9.81 -13.24
C ASP A 91 18.02 8.80 -12.09
N VAL A 92 16.79 8.44 -11.74
CA VAL A 92 16.52 7.42 -10.72
C VAL A 92 17.11 6.07 -11.17
N PRO A 93 18.06 5.50 -10.42
CA PRO A 93 18.70 4.24 -10.81
C PRO A 93 17.70 3.08 -10.91
N LEU A 94 17.91 2.17 -11.86
CA LEU A 94 17.01 1.02 -12.08
C LEU A 94 16.87 0.11 -10.84
N VAL A 95 17.89 0.07 -9.99
CA VAL A 95 17.87 -0.69 -8.73
C VAL A 95 16.75 -0.21 -7.79
N VAL A 96 16.33 1.05 -7.87
CA VAL A 96 15.22 1.56 -7.04
C VAL A 96 13.91 0.82 -7.31
N ARG A 97 13.73 0.23 -8.51
CA ARG A 97 12.56 -0.61 -8.81
C ARG A 97 12.48 -1.85 -7.93
N SER A 98 13.62 -2.42 -7.51
CA SER A 98 13.62 -3.59 -6.62
C SER A 98 13.32 -3.24 -5.16
N PHE A 99 13.20 -1.96 -4.82
CA PHE A 99 12.81 -1.52 -3.47
C PHE A 99 11.28 -1.55 -3.24
N PHE A 100 10.54 -1.97 -4.27
CA PHE A 100 9.09 -2.10 -4.23
C PHE A 100 8.67 -3.53 -4.58
N ASP A 101 7.70 -4.06 -3.85
CA ASP A 101 6.92 -5.21 -4.31
C ASP A 101 5.85 -4.74 -5.30
N HIS A 102 5.24 -5.66 -6.04
CA HIS A 102 4.17 -5.39 -7.00
C HIS A 102 4.60 -4.57 -8.23
N ASP A 103 5.87 -4.68 -8.66
CA ASP A 103 6.28 -4.10 -9.95
C ASP A 103 5.33 -4.55 -11.07
N ARG A 104 4.83 -3.57 -11.82
CA ARG A 104 3.86 -3.72 -12.93
C ARG A 104 2.52 -4.38 -12.56
N ALA A 105 2.22 -4.61 -11.29
CA ALA A 105 0.91 -5.13 -10.90
C ALA A 105 -0.18 -4.10 -11.25
N VAL A 106 -1.26 -4.57 -11.84
CA VAL A 106 -2.45 -3.74 -12.08
C VAL A 106 -3.45 -3.95 -10.95
N ASN A 107 -4.32 -2.98 -10.72
CA ASN A 107 -5.25 -3.01 -9.60
C ASN A 107 -6.14 -4.27 -9.56
N TYR A 108 -6.49 -4.83 -10.71
CA TYR A 108 -7.22 -6.09 -10.77
C TYR A 108 -6.47 -7.26 -10.09
N ASP A 109 -5.13 -7.24 -10.06
CA ASP A 109 -4.34 -8.24 -9.34
C ASP A 109 -4.62 -8.28 -7.84
N GLY A 110 -5.26 -7.25 -7.27
CA GLY A 110 -5.72 -7.22 -5.87
C GLY A 110 -6.73 -8.32 -5.49
N HIS A 111 -7.22 -9.10 -6.44
CA HIS A 111 -7.96 -10.35 -6.18
C HIS A 111 -7.05 -11.45 -5.63
N PHE A 112 -5.78 -11.45 -6.04
CA PHE A 112 -4.81 -12.52 -5.78
C PHE A 112 -3.57 -12.01 -5.02
N ARG A 113 -3.36 -10.70 -5.02
CA ARG A 113 -2.25 -10.01 -4.36
C ARG A 113 -2.74 -9.10 -3.24
N PRO A 114 -1.89 -8.77 -2.25
CA PRO A 114 -2.17 -7.71 -1.27
C PRO A 114 -2.65 -6.41 -1.90
N LEU A 115 -3.59 -5.72 -1.23
CA LEU A 115 -3.99 -4.36 -1.62
C LEU A 115 -3.01 -3.30 -1.13
N LEU A 116 -2.25 -3.63 -0.08
CA LEU A 116 -1.09 -2.87 0.37
C LEU A 116 0.09 -3.83 0.58
N SER A 117 1.26 -3.39 0.14
CA SER A 117 2.54 -4.04 0.45
C SER A 117 3.55 -2.98 0.87
N VAL A 118 4.24 -3.25 1.97
CA VAL A 118 5.33 -2.42 2.48
C VAL A 118 6.62 -3.22 2.40
N GLN A 119 7.67 -2.65 1.83
CA GLN A 119 9.00 -3.24 1.80
C GLN A 119 9.98 -2.29 2.47
N VAL A 120 10.64 -2.78 3.51
CA VAL A 120 11.78 -2.11 4.15
C VAL A 120 13.04 -2.72 3.56
N THR A 121 13.82 -1.92 2.84
CA THR A 121 15.10 -2.31 2.25
C THR A 121 16.22 -1.64 3.02
N GLU A 122 17.00 -2.43 3.76
CA GLU A 122 18.21 -1.98 4.43
C GLU A 122 19.33 -1.82 3.39
N LEU A 123 19.96 -0.64 3.41
CA LEU A 123 21.10 -0.25 2.60
C LEU A 123 22.35 -0.20 3.49
N LEU A 124 23.53 0.05 2.88
CA LEU A 124 24.78 0.13 3.64
C LEU A 124 24.76 1.21 4.73
N ASP A 125 24.19 2.37 4.41
CA ASP A 125 24.17 3.60 5.23
C ASP A 125 22.74 4.15 5.43
N GLY A 126 21.72 3.42 5.00
CA GLY A 126 20.35 3.90 4.96
C GLY A 126 19.28 2.82 5.03
N VAL A 127 18.04 3.26 5.04
CA VAL A 127 16.84 2.41 4.95
C VAL A 127 15.87 3.05 3.98
N PHE A 128 15.39 2.26 3.03
CA PHE A 128 14.31 2.66 2.12
C PHE A 128 13.01 1.95 2.51
N ILE A 129 11.94 2.70 2.75
CA ILE A 129 10.61 2.15 2.99
C ILE A 129 9.76 2.37 1.74
N GLY A 130 9.60 1.32 0.94
CA GLY A 130 8.73 1.30 -0.25
C GLY A 130 7.31 0.90 0.11
N CYS A 131 6.32 1.55 -0.48
CA CYS A 131 4.91 1.24 -0.29
C CYS A 131 4.19 1.13 -1.64
N SER A 132 3.57 -0.02 -1.87
CA SER A 132 2.75 -0.33 -3.05
C SER A 132 1.29 -0.46 -2.63
N MET A 133 0.45 0.48 -3.05
CA MET A 133 -0.99 0.52 -2.71
C MET A 133 -1.85 0.39 -3.97
N ASN A 134 -2.87 -0.47 -3.91
CA ASN A 134 -3.84 -0.63 -4.99
C ASN A 134 -4.62 0.69 -5.17
N HIS A 135 -4.50 1.31 -6.35
CA HIS A 135 -4.97 2.68 -6.59
C HIS A 135 -6.50 2.80 -6.56
N VAL A 136 -7.25 1.69 -6.60
CA VAL A 136 -8.72 1.72 -6.44
C VAL A 136 -9.16 2.12 -5.03
N LEU A 137 -8.26 2.05 -4.05
CA LEU A 137 -8.55 2.35 -2.65
C LEU A 137 -8.31 3.80 -2.27
N GLY A 138 -7.60 4.58 -3.09
CA GLY A 138 -7.27 5.94 -2.73
C GLY A 138 -6.61 6.71 -3.86
N ASP A 139 -6.71 8.03 -3.76
CA ASP A 139 -5.93 8.98 -4.53
C ASP A 139 -4.61 9.32 -3.83
N GLY A 140 -3.83 10.24 -4.40
CA GLY A 140 -2.57 10.68 -3.82
C GLY A 140 -2.73 11.31 -2.43
N THR A 141 -3.83 12.02 -2.18
CA THR A 141 -4.10 12.65 -0.87
C THR A 141 -4.32 11.59 0.20
N SER A 142 -5.15 10.59 -0.10
CA SER A 142 -5.45 9.47 0.79
C SER A 142 -4.21 8.61 1.04
N TYR A 143 -3.39 8.41 0.00
CA TYR A 143 -2.11 7.70 0.09
C TYR A 143 -1.14 8.37 1.06
N TRP A 144 -0.93 9.69 0.95
CA TRP A 144 -0.04 10.42 1.86
C TRP A 144 -0.63 10.60 3.25
N HIS A 145 -1.95 10.67 3.38
CA HIS A 145 -2.62 10.66 4.68
C HIS A 145 -2.34 9.35 5.43
N PHE A 146 -2.38 8.19 4.75
CA PHE A 146 -1.96 6.91 5.33
C PHE A 146 -0.52 6.95 5.86
N TRP A 147 0.44 7.46 5.08
CA TRP A 147 1.83 7.61 5.52
C TRP A 147 1.98 8.52 6.74
N SER A 148 1.26 9.65 6.77
CA SER A 148 1.28 10.57 7.90
C SER A 148 0.78 9.90 9.18
N VAL A 149 -0.39 9.24 9.10
CA VAL A 149 -0.99 8.55 10.25
C VAL A 149 -0.11 7.40 10.73
N TRP A 150 0.48 6.63 9.81
CA TRP A 150 1.39 5.55 10.18
C TRP A 150 2.63 6.08 10.91
N SER A 151 3.22 7.17 10.41
CA SER A 151 4.35 7.85 11.05
C SER A 151 4.00 8.36 12.46
N ASP A 152 2.82 8.98 12.62
CA ASP A 152 2.38 9.49 13.92
C ASP A 152 2.14 8.37 14.94
N ILE A 153 1.52 7.26 14.53
CA ILE A 153 1.34 6.07 15.37
C ILE A 153 2.69 5.44 15.73
N HIS A 154 3.63 5.37 14.79
CA HIS A 154 4.97 4.84 15.05
C HIS A 154 5.71 5.69 16.09
N LYS A 155 5.74 7.02 15.92
CA LYS A 155 6.38 7.95 16.87
C LYS A 155 5.75 7.91 18.27
N ALA A 156 4.47 7.54 18.37
CA ALA A 156 3.77 7.44 19.64
C ALA A 156 4.16 6.21 20.48
N ASN A 157 4.95 5.27 19.93
CA ASN A 157 5.45 4.08 20.62
C ASN A 157 4.35 3.29 21.35
N GLY A 158 3.26 2.95 20.65
CA GLY A 158 2.16 2.15 21.20
C GLY A 158 1.16 2.93 22.07
N LYS A 159 1.33 4.25 22.23
CA LYS A 159 0.30 5.11 22.83
C LYS A 159 -0.82 5.37 21.83
N HIS A 160 -2.04 5.49 22.33
CA HIS A 160 -3.21 5.79 21.50
C HIS A 160 -3.07 7.18 20.85
N VAL A 161 -3.07 7.22 19.51
CA VAL A 161 -3.08 8.46 18.72
C VAL A 161 -4.47 8.70 18.19
N SER A 162 -5.02 9.90 18.41
CA SER A 162 -6.26 10.31 17.74
C SER A 162 -5.96 10.65 16.28
N VAL A 163 -6.51 9.88 15.35
CA VAL A 163 -6.35 10.12 13.91
C VAL A 163 -7.32 11.21 13.45
N ALA A 164 -6.79 12.38 13.09
CA ALA A 164 -7.58 13.52 12.62
C ALA A 164 -6.93 14.18 11.39
N PRO A 165 -7.68 14.39 10.27
CA PRO A 165 -9.04 13.90 10.04
C PRO A 165 -9.07 12.36 9.94
N PRO A 166 -10.22 11.70 10.18
CA PRO A 166 -10.34 10.27 9.96
C PRO A 166 -10.28 9.93 8.46
N PRO A 167 -9.83 8.72 8.08
CA PRO A 167 -9.87 8.29 6.68
C PRO A 167 -11.31 8.23 6.16
N VAL A 168 -11.53 8.72 4.94
CA VAL A 168 -12.85 8.74 4.31
C VAL A 168 -13.15 7.38 3.70
N HIS A 169 -14.00 6.59 4.37
CA HIS A 169 -14.43 5.28 3.88
C HIS A 169 -15.74 5.31 3.09
N GLN A 170 -16.54 6.35 3.27
CA GLN A 170 -17.80 6.52 2.55
C GLN A 170 -17.53 6.95 1.12
N ARG A 171 -17.92 6.10 0.16
CA ARG A 171 -17.86 6.43 -1.25
C ARG A 171 -18.97 7.41 -1.59
N TRP A 172 -18.63 8.45 -2.34
CA TRP A 172 -19.62 9.35 -2.91
C TRP A 172 -20.20 8.75 -4.19
N PHE A 173 -21.53 8.72 -4.30
CA PHE A 173 -22.28 8.33 -5.49
C PHE A 173 -23.19 9.48 -5.90
N PRO A 174 -23.37 9.76 -7.21
CA PRO A 174 -24.34 10.75 -7.66
C PRO A 174 -25.77 10.38 -7.23
N ASP A 175 -26.59 11.38 -6.93
CA ASP A 175 -27.99 11.19 -6.53
C ASP A 175 -28.76 10.36 -7.58
N GLY A 176 -29.56 9.40 -7.11
CA GLY A 176 -30.34 8.49 -7.97
C GLY A 176 -29.57 7.26 -8.45
N TYR A 177 -28.27 7.17 -8.22
CA TYR A 177 -27.48 5.96 -8.43
C TYR A 177 -27.25 5.28 -7.07
N GLY A 178 -27.58 3.99 -6.97
CA GLY A 178 -27.35 3.22 -5.76
C GLY A 178 -25.86 3.17 -5.36
N PRO A 179 -25.52 2.71 -4.15
CA PRO A 179 -24.12 2.67 -3.67
C PRO A 179 -23.24 1.63 -4.39
N VAL A 180 -23.70 1.15 -5.55
CA VAL A 180 -23.15 0.01 -6.28
C VAL A 180 -23.07 0.41 -7.75
N ALA A 181 -21.84 0.53 -8.25
CA ALA A 181 -21.58 0.64 -9.68
C ALA A 181 -21.37 -0.76 -10.26
N LEU A 182 -22.30 -1.19 -11.12
CA LEU A 182 -22.18 -2.44 -11.86
C LEU A 182 -21.37 -2.21 -13.13
N LEU A 183 -20.44 -3.12 -13.41
CA LEU A 183 -19.68 -3.15 -14.66
C LEU A 183 -20.49 -3.96 -15.68
N PRO A 184 -20.65 -3.48 -16.92
CA PRO A 184 -21.40 -4.18 -17.97
C PRO A 184 -20.55 -5.29 -18.63
N PHE A 185 -19.81 -6.04 -17.80
CA PHE A 185 -18.89 -7.08 -18.21
C PHE A 185 -18.94 -8.22 -17.20
N THR A 186 -18.80 -9.45 -17.68
CA THR A 186 -18.79 -10.67 -16.83
C THR A 186 -17.41 -11.30 -16.75
N ARG A 187 -16.52 -10.99 -17.71
CA ARG A 187 -15.19 -11.59 -17.79
C ARG A 187 -14.09 -10.53 -17.68
N PRO A 188 -13.03 -10.79 -16.90
CA PRO A 188 -11.97 -9.81 -16.65
C PRO A 188 -11.24 -9.34 -17.91
N ASP A 189 -11.06 -10.21 -18.91
CA ASP A 189 -10.40 -9.90 -20.19
C ASP A 189 -11.12 -8.81 -20.99
N GLN A 190 -12.39 -8.51 -20.66
CA GLN A 190 -13.16 -7.47 -21.34
C GLN A 190 -12.83 -6.05 -20.86
N PHE A 191 -12.22 -5.90 -19.67
CA PHE A 191 -11.99 -4.58 -19.06
C PHE A 191 -10.63 -4.43 -18.36
N VAL A 192 -9.83 -5.50 -18.25
CA VAL A 192 -8.48 -5.47 -17.69
C VAL A 192 -7.46 -5.51 -18.82
N THR A 193 -6.63 -4.48 -18.89
CA THR A 193 -5.45 -4.41 -19.76
C THR A 193 -4.20 -4.45 -18.88
N ARG A 194 -3.11 -5.02 -19.39
CA ARG A 194 -1.82 -5.15 -18.70
C ARG A 194 -0.71 -4.53 -19.53
#